data_AF-A0A4Q0ME78-F1
#
_entry.id   AF-A0A4Q0ME78-F1
#
_cell.length_a   1.000
_cell.length_b   1.000
_cell.length_c   1.000
_cell.angle_alpha   90.00
_cell.angle_beta   90.00
_cell.angle_gamma   90.00
#
_symmetry.space_group_name_H-M   'P 1'
#
loop_
_entity.id
_entity.type
_entity.pdbx_description
1 polymer ?
#
loop_
_entity_poly.entity_id
_entity_poly.type
_entity_poly.pdbx_seq_one_letter_code
_entity_poly.pdbx_strand_id
1 'polypeptide(L)'
;MTSSFLQHQWKAFWRSKNTGKSIAVRIVMALLILYLLVNVLVLAFFLDKIFKAIYPAADVIRSFNSFLLYYFLLDLLARFQLQELPTLSVKPYLNLPVRKNQIVNYLCLTSLWSGFNLTPFLLTLPFLIKVVIPSAGGAVFTAYVVTLLGLTMFNHFFSLWLKRKVNLNGWYMLAFLLFIAVVSLLDFKFKAISISSFSVFIFNQLLVYPLYMLLPVLLAAGMYLVNYRFLRSNLYLDELRSDSSGEKSSTEIPFLNRFGMAGQLTVTELKLILRNKRSKSSLTICSMMMLYGLLFYTNPALGSSYGWKIFASLFMTGIFIINYGQFMFSWQSSHFDGILAHRITTEDFIKSKFILFTIFSGIAFILTIPYVFFGWQVLFVQFCMFFWNLGVNTLVVLFFANRNYRRIDLSKGGSFNWEGVGASQWLLSLPLFILPYVIFVPLNYLGYPLIAVTLMGFVGLVFIITRTIWINMLVKNFKKQRYLIAEGFRHS
;
A
#
# COMPACT_ATOMS: atom_id res chain seq x y z
N MET A 1 6.20 -33.61 8.06
CA MET A 1 6.10 -32.86 6.79
C MET A 1 5.81 -31.37 6.98
N THR A 2 4.79 -30.96 7.74
CA THR A 2 4.55 -29.53 8.06
C THR A 2 5.75 -28.85 8.72
N SER A 3 6.39 -29.52 9.69
CA SER A 3 7.65 -29.07 10.31
C SER A 3 8.78 -28.88 9.27
N SER A 4 8.94 -29.81 8.32
CA SER A 4 9.91 -29.71 7.23
C SER A 4 9.65 -28.48 6.36
N PHE A 5 8.39 -28.17 6.05
CA PHE A 5 8.03 -26.96 5.29
C PHE A 5 8.31 -25.67 6.05
N LEU A 6 8.04 -25.63 7.36
CA LEU A 6 8.43 -24.51 8.22
C LEU A 6 9.95 -24.34 8.26
N GLN A 7 10.70 -25.44 8.32
CA GLN A 7 12.16 -25.41 8.26
C GLN A 7 12.66 -24.86 6.91
N HIS A 8 12.02 -25.24 5.79
CA HIS A 8 12.35 -24.67 4.48
C HIS A 8 12.06 -23.17 4.43
N GLN A 9 10.94 -22.71 4.99
CA GLN A 9 10.61 -21.28 5.08
C GLN A 9 11.64 -20.52 5.93
N TRP A 10 12.04 -21.08 7.06
CA TRP A 10 13.08 -20.52 7.93
C TRP A 10 14.42 -20.43 7.20
N LYS A 11 14.86 -21.52 6.57
CA LYS A 11 16.08 -21.53 5.74
C LYS A 11 15.99 -20.52 4.60
N ALA A 12 14.85 -20.40 3.92
CA ALA A 12 14.64 -19.44 2.86
C ALA A 12 14.71 -17.99 3.37
N PHE A 13 14.14 -17.70 4.55
CA PHE A 13 14.24 -16.38 5.18
C PHE A 13 15.70 -15.98 5.43
N TRP A 14 16.48 -16.85 6.09
CA TRP A 14 17.89 -16.59 6.39
C TRP A 14 18.79 -16.57 5.14
N ARG A 15 18.51 -17.42 4.15
CA ARG A 15 19.26 -17.48 2.89
C ARG A 15 18.82 -16.42 1.87
N SER A 16 17.68 -15.76 2.07
CA SER A 16 17.25 -14.70 1.16
C SER A 16 18.28 -13.57 1.16
N LYS A 17 18.77 -13.18 -0.03
CA LYS A 17 19.78 -12.12 -0.19
C LYS A 17 19.35 -10.75 0.33
N ASN A 18 18.10 -10.59 0.77
CA ASN A 18 17.62 -9.42 1.53
C ASN A 18 18.27 -9.26 2.91
N THR A 19 19.08 -10.22 3.35
CA THR A 19 20.07 -10.06 4.43
C THR A 19 21.16 -9.02 4.07
N GLY A 20 21.25 -8.55 2.83
CA GLY A 20 22.14 -7.45 2.40
C GLY A 20 21.70 -6.02 2.78
N LYS A 21 20.69 -5.82 3.64
CA LYS A 21 20.42 -4.49 4.21
C LYS A 21 21.65 -4.04 5.02
N SER A 22 22.16 -2.84 4.76
CA SER A 22 23.26 -2.27 5.54
C SER A 22 22.92 -2.29 7.03
N ILE A 23 23.92 -2.49 7.89
CA ILE A 23 23.75 -2.56 9.34
C ILE A 23 23.00 -1.31 9.85
N ALA A 24 23.31 -0.13 9.28
CA ALA A 24 22.61 1.12 9.55
C ALA A 24 21.09 1.03 9.32
N VAL A 25 20.64 0.49 8.17
CA VAL A 25 19.20 0.34 7.88
C VAL A 25 18.54 -0.61 8.88
N ARG A 26 19.24 -1.65 9.34
CA ARG A 26 18.69 -2.58 10.34
C ARG A 26 18.53 -1.92 11.70
N ILE A 27 19.53 -1.15 12.14
CA ILE A 27 19.48 -0.41 13.40
C ILE A 27 18.33 0.59 13.38
N VAL A 28 18.22 1.39 12.31
CA VAL A 28 17.12 2.37 12.17
C VAL A 28 15.76 1.68 12.17
N MET A 29 15.60 0.57 11.44
CA MET A 29 14.35 -0.20 11.44
C MET A 29 14.03 -0.80 12.82
N ALA A 30 15.02 -1.32 13.53
CA ALA A 30 14.85 -1.88 14.87
C ALA A 30 14.44 -0.80 15.88
N LEU A 31 15.10 0.36 15.84
CA LEU A 31 14.75 1.52 16.68
C LEU A 31 13.34 2.03 16.37
N LEU A 32 12.96 2.13 15.10
CA LEU A 32 11.61 2.54 14.70
C LEU A 32 10.55 1.55 15.19
N ILE A 33 10.78 0.24 15.04
CA ILE A 33 9.87 -0.80 15.55
C ILE A 33 9.77 -0.71 17.07
N LEU A 34 10.89 -0.57 17.77
CA LEU A 34 10.92 -0.44 19.23
C LEU A 34 10.16 0.81 19.68
N TYR A 35 10.40 1.96 19.04
CA TYR A 35 9.70 3.21 19.31
C TYR A 35 8.18 3.05 19.13
N LEU A 36 7.73 2.48 18.00
CA LEU A 36 6.30 2.24 17.76
C LEU A 36 5.70 1.28 18.80
N LEU A 37 6.43 0.21 19.16
CA LEU A 37 6.00 -0.75 20.17
C LEU A 37 5.85 -0.10 21.54
N VAL A 38 6.81 0.74 21.95
CA VAL A 38 6.73 1.49 23.22
C VAL A 38 5.51 2.42 23.21
N ASN A 39 5.26 3.15 22.12
CA ASN A 39 4.08 4.02 22.03
C ASN A 39 2.77 3.23 22.17
N VAL A 40 2.67 2.06 21.53
CA VAL A 40 1.51 1.16 21.65
C VAL A 40 1.32 0.69 23.09
N LEU A 41 2.39 0.28 23.77
CA LEU A 41 2.32 -0.17 25.17
C LEU A 41 1.96 0.97 26.13
N VAL A 42 2.50 2.17 25.91
CA VAL A 42 2.15 3.37 26.69
C VAL A 42 0.66 3.68 26.52
N LEU A 43 0.15 3.68 25.29
CA LEU A 43 -1.27 3.88 25.01
C LEU A 43 -2.12 2.81 25.72
N ALA A 44 -1.74 1.54 25.59
CA ALA A 44 -2.42 0.41 26.23
C ALA A 44 -2.48 0.55 27.76
N PHE A 45 -1.38 0.98 28.38
CA PHE A 45 -1.29 1.15 29.84
C PHE A 45 -2.15 2.30 30.38
N PHE A 46 -2.37 3.35 29.58
CA PHE A 46 -3.18 4.51 29.93
C PHE A 46 -4.61 4.47 29.40
N LEU A 47 -5.05 3.35 28.82
CA LEU A 47 -6.42 3.20 28.31
C LEU A 47 -7.50 3.50 29.37
N ASP A 48 -7.26 3.15 30.63
CA ASP A 48 -8.18 3.46 31.74
C ASP A 48 -8.39 4.96 31.92
N LYS A 49 -7.31 5.76 31.84
CA LYS A 49 -7.38 7.22 31.92
C LYS A 49 -8.04 7.82 30.69
N ILE A 50 -7.73 7.28 29.50
CA ILE A 50 -8.35 7.71 28.24
C ILE A 50 -9.87 7.50 28.29
N PHE A 51 -10.33 6.31 28.72
CA PHE A 51 -11.77 6.05 28.83
C PHE A 51 -12.45 6.93 29.87
N LYS A 52 -11.83 7.15 31.04
CA LYS A 52 -12.37 8.08 32.05
C LYS A 52 -12.46 9.52 31.55
N ALA A 53 -11.50 9.96 30.72
CA ALA A 53 -11.53 11.30 30.16
C ALA A 53 -12.65 11.47 29.11
N ILE A 54 -12.90 10.44 28.30
CA ILE A 54 -13.95 10.48 27.25
C ILE A 54 -15.34 10.26 27.84
N TYR A 55 -15.48 9.33 28.80
CA TYR A 55 -16.75 8.98 29.45
C TYR A 55 -16.61 9.03 30.99
N PRO A 56 -16.62 10.23 31.60
CA PRO A 56 -16.36 10.39 33.04
C PRO A 56 -17.35 9.65 33.95
N ALA A 57 -18.60 9.50 33.49
CA ALA A 57 -19.68 8.88 34.25
C ALA A 57 -19.83 7.36 34.00
N ALA A 58 -19.08 6.78 33.06
CA ALA A 58 -19.20 5.37 32.71
C ALA A 58 -18.13 4.53 33.42
N ASP A 59 -18.48 3.29 33.75
CA ASP A 59 -17.48 2.29 34.18
C ASP A 59 -16.43 2.09 33.07
N VAL A 60 -15.18 2.01 33.48
CA VAL A 60 -14.00 1.85 32.61
C VAL A 60 -14.09 0.55 31.83
N ILE A 61 -14.56 -0.54 32.44
CA ILE A 61 -14.68 -1.84 31.77
C ILE A 61 -15.81 -1.80 30.74
N ARG A 62 -16.94 -1.19 31.08
CA ARG A 62 -18.04 -0.97 30.14
C ARG A 62 -17.62 -0.12 28.95
N SER A 63 -16.83 0.92 29.21
CA SER A 63 -16.27 1.77 28.16
C SER A 63 -15.30 0.99 27.27
N PHE A 64 -14.41 0.18 27.84
CA PHE A 64 -13.56 -0.72 27.06
C PHE A 64 -14.37 -1.68 26.18
N ASN A 65 -15.40 -2.31 26.75
CA ASN A 65 -16.27 -3.24 26.03
C ASN A 65 -17.02 -2.60 24.86
N SER A 66 -17.31 -1.29 24.93
CA SER A 66 -18.00 -0.58 23.84
C SER A 66 -17.12 -0.39 22.59
N PHE A 67 -15.79 -0.35 22.76
CA PHE A 67 -14.83 -0.18 21.66
C PHE A 67 -14.34 -1.48 21.03
N LEU A 68 -14.52 -2.63 21.68
CA LEU A 68 -13.96 -3.90 21.19
C LEU A 68 -14.42 -4.28 19.78
N LEU A 69 -15.71 -4.16 19.43
CA LEU A 69 -16.16 -4.44 18.06
C LEU A 69 -15.61 -3.44 17.04
N TYR A 70 -15.54 -2.14 17.39
CA TYR A 70 -14.92 -1.15 16.50
C TYR A 70 -13.45 -1.47 16.23
N TYR A 71 -12.72 -1.90 17.27
CA TYR A 71 -11.35 -2.35 17.12
C TYR A 71 -11.25 -3.51 16.13
N PHE A 72 -12.06 -4.57 16.28
CA PHE A 72 -12.01 -5.72 15.37
C PHE A 72 -12.53 -5.40 13.95
N LEU A 73 -13.43 -4.43 13.78
CA LEU A 73 -13.82 -3.93 12.45
C LEU A 73 -12.65 -3.18 11.77
N LEU A 74 -11.96 -2.32 12.51
CA LEU A 74 -10.78 -1.62 12.00
C LEU A 74 -9.61 -2.58 11.75
N ASP A 75 -9.39 -3.55 12.63
CA ASP A 75 -8.41 -4.64 12.45
C ASP A 75 -8.72 -5.44 11.18
N LEU A 76 -9.99 -5.77 10.91
CA LEU A 76 -10.38 -6.47 9.69
C LEU A 76 -10.08 -5.66 8.43
N LEU A 77 -10.44 -4.37 8.43
CA LEU A 77 -10.12 -3.43 7.35
C LEU A 77 -8.61 -3.32 7.11
N ALA A 78 -7.87 -3.13 8.20
CA ALA A 78 -6.41 -3.04 8.18
C ALA A 78 -5.80 -4.33 7.63
N ARG A 79 -6.22 -5.50 8.10
CA ARG A 79 -5.76 -6.80 7.60
C ARG A 79 -6.08 -7.00 6.14
N PHE A 80 -7.31 -6.72 5.71
CA PHE A 80 -7.68 -6.86 4.30
C PHE A 80 -6.72 -6.07 3.39
N GLN A 81 -6.38 -4.85 3.78
CA GLN A 81 -5.48 -3.99 3.02
C GLN A 81 -3.99 -4.38 3.17
N LEU A 82 -3.53 -4.57 4.40
CA LEU A 82 -2.11 -4.65 4.79
C LEU A 82 -1.58 -6.08 4.88
N GLN A 83 -2.43 -7.05 5.25
CA GLN A 83 -2.00 -8.43 5.47
C GLN A 83 -1.86 -9.15 4.13
N GLU A 84 -0.64 -9.53 3.77
CA GLU A 84 -0.38 -10.29 2.54
C GLU A 84 -0.86 -11.74 2.65
N LEU A 85 -1.28 -12.31 1.51
CA LEU A 85 -1.57 -13.73 1.42
C LEU A 85 -0.24 -14.51 1.44
N PRO A 86 -0.17 -15.67 2.10
CA PRO A 86 1.02 -16.53 2.05
C PRO A 86 1.09 -17.21 0.68
N THR A 87 1.61 -16.56 -0.36
CA THR A 87 1.39 -17.02 -1.75
C THR A 87 2.58 -17.63 -2.50
N LEU A 88 3.78 -17.79 -1.93
CA LEU A 88 4.96 -18.00 -2.80
C LEU A 88 5.96 -19.08 -2.43
N SER A 89 5.71 -19.88 -1.41
CA SER A 89 6.58 -21.04 -1.12
C SER A 89 5.99 -22.39 -1.56
N VAL A 90 4.75 -22.41 -2.07
CA VAL A 90 4.05 -23.67 -2.35
C VAL A 90 4.24 -24.20 -3.77
N LYS A 91 4.49 -23.33 -4.76
CA LYS A 91 4.68 -23.75 -6.16
C LYS A 91 5.69 -24.91 -6.33
N PRO A 92 6.86 -24.91 -5.65
CA PRO A 92 7.79 -26.04 -5.74
C PRO A 92 7.23 -27.36 -5.18
N TYR A 93 6.31 -27.30 -4.21
CA TYR A 93 5.69 -28.49 -3.61
C TYR A 93 4.51 -29.04 -4.40
N LEU A 94 3.90 -28.25 -5.30
CA LEU A 94 2.74 -28.70 -6.10
C LEU A 94 3.12 -29.81 -7.09
N ASN A 95 4.38 -29.82 -7.55
CA ASN A 95 4.90 -30.83 -8.47
C ASN A 95 5.49 -32.07 -7.75
N LEU A 96 5.53 -32.05 -6.41
CA LEU A 96 6.03 -33.16 -5.61
C LEU A 96 4.86 -34.02 -5.13
N PRO A 97 5.07 -35.31 -4.82
CA PRO A 97 4.03 -36.23 -4.35
C PRO A 97 3.64 -35.94 -2.88
N VAL A 98 3.20 -34.71 -2.59
CA VAL A 98 2.75 -34.28 -1.27
C VAL A 98 1.22 -34.18 -1.26
N ARG A 99 0.59 -34.69 -0.19
CA ARG A 99 -0.88 -34.67 -0.07
C ARG A 99 -1.40 -33.22 0.00
N LYS A 100 -2.43 -32.91 -0.78
CA LYS A 100 -3.10 -31.58 -0.82
C LYS A 100 -3.40 -31.02 0.58
N ASN A 101 -3.94 -31.86 1.46
CA ASN A 101 -4.30 -31.49 2.84
C ASN A 101 -3.10 -30.98 3.66
N GLN A 102 -1.90 -31.54 3.44
CA GLN A 102 -0.68 -31.11 4.13
C GLN A 102 -0.23 -29.73 3.67
N ILE A 103 -0.34 -29.45 2.37
CA ILE A 103 -0.02 -28.14 1.80
C ILE A 103 -1.00 -27.08 2.33
N VAL A 104 -2.30 -27.39 2.36
CA VAL A 104 -3.32 -26.48 2.93
C VAL A 104 -3.07 -26.22 4.41
N ASN A 105 -2.78 -27.27 5.20
CA ASN A 105 -2.44 -27.12 6.63
C ASN A 105 -1.23 -26.22 6.82
N TYR A 106 -0.17 -26.42 6.03
CA TYR A 106 1.00 -25.57 6.05
C TYR A 106 0.66 -24.11 5.71
N LEU A 107 -0.15 -23.86 4.68
CA LEU A 107 -0.59 -22.50 4.33
C LEU A 107 -1.39 -21.82 5.44
N CYS A 108 -2.28 -22.56 6.11
CA CYS A 108 -3.02 -22.03 7.26
C CYS A 108 -2.10 -21.72 8.43
N LEU A 109 -1.20 -22.63 8.80
CA LEU A 109 -0.27 -22.44 9.93
C LEU A 109 0.73 -21.31 9.67
N THR A 110 1.31 -21.25 8.48
CA THR A 110 2.23 -20.18 8.11
C THR A 110 1.57 -18.81 8.11
N SER A 111 0.29 -18.74 7.76
CA SER A 111 -0.45 -17.48 7.80
C SER A 111 -0.56 -16.90 9.21
N LEU A 112 -0.56 -17.73 10.26
CA LEU A 112 -0.70 -17.29 11.65
C LEU A 112 0.49 -16.43 12.13
N TRP A 113 1.65 -16.52 11.46
CA TRP A 113 2.82 -15.68 11.70
C TRP A 113 2.64 -14.27 11.11
N SER A 114 1.54 -13.60 11.46
CA SER A 114 1.25 -12.22 11.08
C SER A 114 1.37 -11.33 12.32
N GLY A 115 2.04 -10.17 12.17
CA GLY A 115 2.12 -9.18 13.24
C GLY A 115 0.76 -8.68 13.73
N PHE A 116 -0.26 -8.69 12.86
CA PHE A 116 -1.65 -8.37 13.24
C PHE A 116 -2.21 -9.32 14.29
N ASN A 117 -1.74 -10.56 14.40
CA ASN A 117 -2.21 -11.48 15.44
C ASN A 117 -1.69 -11.12 16.84
N LEU A 118 -0.66 -10.27 16.93
CA LEU A 118 -0.11 -9.78 18.19
C LEU A 118 -0.75 -8.44 18.61
N THR A 119 -1.25 -7.64 17.67
CA THR A 119 -1.74 -6.28 17.95
C THR A 119 -2.87 -6.22 18.97
N PRO A 120 -3.88 -7.12 18.98
CA PRO A 120 -4.97 -7.06 19.96
C PRO A 120 -4.43 -7.27 21.37
N PHE A 121 -3.49 -8.20 21.53
CA PHE A 121 -2.87 -8.49 22.83
C PHE A 121 -1.99 -7.36 23.31
N LEU A 122 -1.16 -6.77 22.44
CA LEU A 122 -0.31 -5.62 22.80
C LEU A 122 -1.14 -4.41 23.26
N LEU A 123 -2.29 -4.18 22.64
CA LEU A 123 -3.16 -3.05 22.97
C LEU A 123 -4.03 -3.28 24.21
N THR A 124 -4.37 -4.53 24.53
CA THR A 124 -5.37 -4.82 25.57
C THR A 124 -4.80 -5.47 26.83
N LEU A 125 -3.72 -6.27 26.74
CA LEU A 125 -3.19 -7.00 27.91
C LEU A 125 -2.78 -6.07 29.07
N PRO A 126 -2.06 -4.95 28.86
CA PRO A 126 -1.74 -4.03 29.96
C PRO A 126 -2.99 -3.53 30.69
N PHE A 127 -4.04 -3.20 29.94
CA PHE A 127 -5.33 -2.77 30.49
C PHE A 127 -6.04 -3.91 31.25
N LEU A 128 -6.11 -5.11 30.67
CA LEU A 128 -6.75 -6.26 31.30
C LEU A 128 -6.06 -6.64 32.63
N ILE A 129 -4.73 -6.60 32.66
CA ILE A 129 -3.95 -6.90 33.88
C ILE A 129 -4.19 -5.81 34.94
N LYS A 130 -4.18 -4.54 34.55
CA LYS A 130 -4.30 -3.40 35.47
C LYS A 130 -5.71 -3.20 36.01
N VAL A 131 -6.75 -3.46 35.20
CA VAL A 131 -8.14 -3.11 35.52
C VAL A 131 -9.00 -4.34 35.74
N VAL A 132 -8.95 -5.34 34.85
CA VAL A 132 -9.87 -6.49 34.90
C VAL A 132 -9.47 -7.50 35.97
N ILE A 133 -8.17 -7.81 36.13
CA ILE A 133 -7.72 -8.74 37.19
C ILE A 133 -8.15 -8.26 38.59
N PRO A 134 -7.88 -7.00 39.00
CA PRO A 134 -8.24 -6.55 40.35
C PRO A 134 -9.75 -6.39 40.57
N SER A 135 -10.53 -6.10 39.52
CA SER A 135 -11.97 -5.80 39.64
C SER A 135 -12.87 -7.02 39.48
N ALA A 136 -12.51 -7.97 38.60
CA ALA A 136 -13.36 -9.08 38.19
C ALA A 136 -12.68 -10.46 38.32
N GLY A 137 -11.41 -10.49 38.74
CA GLY A 137 -10.67 -11.71 39.05
C GLY A 137 -10.06 -12.42 37.84
N GLY A 138 -9.29 -13.48 38.13
CA GLY A 138 -8.52 -14.23 37.13
C GLY A 138 -9.37 -14.97 36.09
N ALA A 139 -10.54 -15.49 36.48
CA ALA A 139 -11.42 -16.21 35.56
C ALA A 139 -11.95 -15.29 34.44
N VAL A 140 -12.43 -14.10 34.80
CA VAL A 140 -12.90 -13.09 33.83
C VAL A 140 -11.75 -12.61 32.95
N PHE A 141 -10.56 -12.39 33.53
CA PHE A 141 -9.36 -12.09 32.75
C PHE A 141 -9.07 -13.16 31.69
N THR A 142 -9.09 -14.46 32.06
CA THR A 142 -8.88 -15.54 31.09
C THR A 142 -9.96 -15.56 30.00
N ALA A 143 -11.22 -15.28 30.35
CA ALA A 143 -12.30 -15.19 29.40
C ALA A 143 -12.11 -14.07 28.37
N TYR A 144 -11.60 -12.91 28.78
CA TYR A 144 -11.21 -11.85 27.86
C TYR A 144 -10.07 -12.27 26.95
N VAL A 145 -9.00 -12.87 27.48
CA VAL A 145 -7.84 -13.30 26.67
C VAL A 145 -8.26 -14.33 25.62
N VAL A 146 -9.08 -15.31 25.99
CA VAL A 146 -9.61 -16.33 25.07
C VAL A 146 -10.56 -15.73 24.04
N THR A 147 -11.42 -14.79 24.45
CA THR A 147 -12.32 -14.07 23.53
C THR A 147 -11.52 -13.28 22.49
N LEU A 148 -10.49 -12.54 22.93
CA LEU A 148 -9.61 -11.79 22.05
C LEU A 148 -8.86 -12.71 21.08
N LEU A 149 -8.37 -13.87 21.55
CA LEU A 149 -7.77 -14.89 20.70
C LEU A 149 -8.77 -15.37 19.63
N GLY A 150 -10.00 -15.73 20.03
CA GLY A 150 -11.05 -16.17 19.12
C GLY A 150 -11.36 -15.13 18.03
N LEU A 151 -11.63 -13.89 18.42
CA LEU A 151 -11.90 -12.80 17.47
C LEU A 151 -10.72 -12.52 16.54
N THR A 152 -9.49 -12.56 17.08
CA THR A 152 -8.27 -12.40 16.28
C THR A 152 -8.15 -13.49 15.23
N MET A 153 -8.39 -14.74 15.60
CA MET A 153 -8.34 -15.88 14.68
C MET A 153 -9.47 -15.84 13.64
N PHE A 154 -10.67 -15.44 14.06
CA PHE A 154 -11.79 -15.21 13.15
C PHE A 154 -11.44 -14.16 12.09
N ASN A 155 -11.01 -12.97 12.51
CA ASN A 155 -10.61 -11.88 11.62
C ASN A 155 -9.46 -12.29 10.70
N HIS A 156 -8.48 -13.00 11.23
CA HIS A 156 -7.34 -13.51 10.48
C HIS A 156 -7.77 -14.43 9.33
N PHE A 157 -8.60 -15.45 9.60
CA PHE A 157 -9.04 -16.36 8.53
C PHE A 157 -10.07 -15.72 7.60
N PHE A 158 -10.95 -14.86 8.12
CA PHE A 158 -11.93 -14.12 7.32
C PHE A 158 -11.25 -13.18 6.33
N SER A 159 -10.24 -12.41 6.77
CA SER A 159 -9.50 -11.49 5.90
C SER A 159 -8.81 -12.23 4.75
N LEU A 160 -8.16 -13.37 5.03
CA LEU A 160 -7.50 -14.19 4.02
C LEU A 160 -8.51 -14.80 3.03
N TRP A 161 -9.64 -15.28 3.52
CA TRP A 161 -10.71 -15.82 2.67
C TRP A 161 -11.29 -14.73 1.76
N LEU A 162 -11.65 -13.57 2.33
CA LEU A 162 -12.20 -12.44 1.60
C LEU A 162 -11.23 -11.94 0.53
N LYS A 163 -9.95 -11.79 0.87
CA LYS A 163 -8.90 -11.36 -0.06
C LYS A 163 -8.72 -12.33 -1.22
N ARG A 164 -8.84 -13.64 -0.99
CA ARG A 164 -8.84 -14.63 -2.09
C ARG A 164 -10.10 -14.56 -2.95
N LYS A 165 -11.27 -14.36 -2.36
CA LYS A 165 -12.52 -14.16 -3.12
C LYS A 165 -12.48 -12.91 -3.99
N VAL A 166 -11.96 -11.80 -3.46
CA VAL A 166 -11.71 -10.55 -4.22
C VAL A 166 -10.73 -10.77 -5.37
N ASN A 167 -9.71 -11.62 -5.17
CA ASN A 167 -8.78 -11.95 -6.25
C ASN A 167 -9.42 -12.72 -7.40
N LEU A 168 -10.44 -13.55 -7.13
CA LEU A 168 -11.19 -14.27 -8.15
C LEU A 168 -12.28 -13.41 -8.80
N ASN A 169 -12.97 -12.58 -8.01
CA ASN A 169 -14.03 -11.72 -8.49
C ASN A 169 -14.03 -10.38 -7.72
N GLY A 170 -13.80 -9.28 -8.44
CA GLY A 170 -13.75 -7.93 -7.87
C GLY A 170 -15.06 -7.45 -7.23
N TRP A 171 -16.21 -8.06 -7.56
CA TRP A 171 -17.51 -7.73 -6.95
C TRP A 171 -17.54 -7.93 -5.43
N TYR A 172 -16.78 -8.89 -4.91
CA TYR A 172 -16.67 -9.10 -3.46
C TYR A 172 -16.06 -7.89 -2.74
N MET A 173 -15.18 -7.13 -3.41
CA MET A 173 -14.60 -5.92 -2.85
C MET A 173 -15.64 -4.81 -2.78
N LEU A 174 -16.40 -4.63 -3.86
CA LEU A 174 -17.47 -3.63 -3.90
C LEU A 174 -18.54 -3.94 -2.84
N ALA A 175 -18.98 -5.20 -2.74
CA ALA A 175 -19.93 -5.63 -1.73
C ALA A 175 -19.42 -5.41 -0.30
N PHE A 176 -18.15 -5.72 -0.03
CA PHE A 176 -17.54 -5.50 1.28
C PHE A 176 -17.45 -4.01 1.64
N LEU A 177 -16.99 -3.17 0.71
CA LEU A 177 -16.91 -1.71 0.92
C LEU A 177 -18.29 -1.09 1.09
N LEU A 178 -19.27 -1.52 0.29
CA LEU A 178 -20.65 -1.05 0.41
C LEU A 178 -21.25 -1.45 1.75
N PHE A 179 -21.04 -2.68 2.19
CA PHE A 179 -21.48 -3.15 3.51
C PHE A 179 -20.92 -2.27 4.63
N ILE A 180 -19.62 -2.00 4.63
CA ILE A 180 -18.97 -1.13 5.63
C ILE A 180 -19.52 0.29 5.56
N ALA A 181 -19.67 0.86 4.35
CA ALA A 181 -20.20 2.20 4.17
C ALA A 181 -21.62 2.33 4.70
N VAL A 182 -22.50 1.36 4.42
CA VAL A 182 -23.88 1.32 4.91
C VAL A 182 -23.90 1.21 6.44
N VAL A 183 -23.12 0.28 7.02
CA VAL A 183 -23.04 0.10 8.47
C VAL A 183 -22.53 1.38 9.15
N SER A 184 -21.48 2.01 8.62
CA SER A 184 -20.96 3.28 9.15
C SER A 184 -21.97 4.43 9.03
N LEU A 185 -22.72 4.53 7.93
CA LEU A 185 -23.76 5.54 7.78
C LEU A 185 -24.91 5.34 8.77
N LEU A 186 -25.33 4.09 8.98
CA LEU A 186 -26.40 3.75 9.92
C LEU A 186 -26.00 4.05 11.38
N ASP A 187 -24.73 3.81 11.74
CA ASP A 187 -24.19 4.05 13.08
C ASP A 187 -23.93 5.54 13.35
N PHE A 188 -23.18 6.22 12.49
CA PHE A 188 -22.73 7.60 12.75
C PHE A 188 -23.69 8.69 12.26
N LYS A 189 -24.27 8.54 11.07
CA LYS A 189 -25.09 9.60 10.45
C LYS A 189 -26.56 9.48 10.85
N PHE A 190 -27.13 8.28 10.69
CA PHE A 190 -28.55 8.04 10.95
C PHE A 190 -28.84 7.61 12.39
N LYS A 191 -27.82 7.18 13.15
CA LYS A 191 -27.93 6.67 14.53
C LYS A 191 -29.02 5.58 14.70
N ALA A 192 -29.29 4.85 13.62
CA ALA A 192 -30.32 3.82 13.57
C ALA A 192 -29.86 2.50 14.23
N ILE A 193 -28.55 2.26 14.22
CA ILE A 193 -27.89 1.18 14.96
C ILE A 193 -26.82 1.78 15.86
N SER A 194 -26.41 1.05 16.89
CA SER A 194 -25.25 1.41 17.71
C SER A 194 -24.33 0.21 17.86
N ILE A 195 -23.19 0.24 17.14
CA ILE A 195 -22.18 -0.84 17.25
C ILE A 195 -21.60 -0.85 18.67
N SER A 196 -21.44 0.34 19.26
CA SER A 196 -21.03 0.53 20.65
C SER A 196 -21.92 -0.23 21.63
N SER A 197 -23.25 -0.04 21.56
CA SER A 197 -24.18 -0.70 22.49
C SER A 197 -24.24 -2.21 22.28
N PHE A 198 -24.18 -2.67 21.02
CA PHE A 198 -24.11 -4.09 20.70
C PHE A 198 -22.81 -4.74 21.20
N SER A 199 -21.68 -4.03 21.10
CA SER A 199 -20.39 -4.45 21.66
C SER A 199 -20.49 -4.62 23.19
N VAL A 200 -21.07 -3.63 23.88
CA VAL A 200 -21.32 -3.74 25.34
C VAL A 200 -22.21 -4.93 25.66
N PHE A 201 -23.30 -5.13 24.91
CA PHE A 201 -24.24 -6.23 25.13
C PHE A 201 -23.55 -7.60 25.07
N ILE A 202 -22.63 -7.81 24.14
CA ILE A 202 -21.87 -9.06 23.99
C ILE A 202 -20.81 -9.19 25.08
N PHE A 203 -19.93 -8.20 25.23
CA PHE A 203 -18.72 -8.36 26.05
C PHE A 203 -18.97 -8.18 27.55
N ASN A 204 -20.04 -7.50 27.97
CA ASN A 204 -20.41 -7.48 29.39
C ASN A 204 -20.83 -8.87 29.89
N GLN A 205 -21.31 -9.77 29.02
CA GLN A 205 -21.65 -11.13 29.42
C GLN A 205 -20.42 -11.90 29.91
N LEU A 206 -19.21 -11.53 29.49
CA LEU A 206 -17.98 -12.16 29.99
C LEU A 206 -17.72 -11.87 31.47
N LEU A 207 -18.24 -10.75 31.98
CA LEU A 207 -18.12 -10.38 33.40
C LEU A 207 -18.99 -11.26 34.29
N VAL A 208 -20.15 -11.67 33.77
CA VAL A 208 -21.15 -12.46 34.52
C VAL A 208 -20.97 -13.95 34.27
N TYR A 209 -20.74 -14.33 33.02
CA TYR A 209 -20.64 -15.71 32.55
C TYR A 209 -19.36 -15.91 31.70
N PRO A 210 -18.20 -16.18 32.33
CA PRO A 210 -16.92 -16.37 31.63
C PRO A 210 -16.94 -17.41 30.50
N LEU A 211 -17.84 -18.40 30.55
CA LEU A 211 -18.01 -19.43 29.52
C LEU A 211 -18.42 -18.87 28.14
N TYR A 212 -18.95 -17.64 28.06
CA TYR A 212 -19.24 -16.98 26.79
C TYR A 212 -17.99 -16.75 25.92
N MET A 213 -16.78 -16.89 26.48
CA MET A 213 -15.52 -16.90 25.73
C MET A 213 -15.45 -17.97 24.63
N LEU A 214 -16.25 -19.05 24.75
CA LEU A 214 -16.28 -20.13 23.77
C LEU A 214 -16.92 -19.71 22.44
N LEU A 215 -17.84 -18.74 22.44
CA LEU A 215 -18.55 -18.32 21.23
C LEU A 215 -17.59 -17.73 20.18
N PRO A 216 -16.70 -16.77 20.50
CA PRO A 216 -15.65 -16.31 19.59
C PRO A 216 -14.73 -17.43 19.08
N VAL A 217 -14.41 -18.42 19.93
CA VAL A 217 -13.57 -19.56 19.56
C VAL A 217 -14.27 -20.46 18.54
N LEU A 218 -15.57 -20.73 18.73
CA LEU A 218 -16.38 -21.49 17.79
C LEU A 218 -16.51 -20.77 16.44
N LEU A 219 -16.72 -19.45 16.45
CA LEU A 219 -16.72 -18.63 15.23
C LEU A 219 -15.38 -18.73 14.50
N ALA A 220 -14.26 -18.63 15.23
CA ALA A 220 -12.92 -18.77 14.67
C ALA A 220 -12.69 -20.15 14.04
N ALA A 221 -13.12 -21.22 14.71
CA ALA A 221 -13.04 -22.58 14.19
C ALA A 221 -13.88 -22.74 12.92
N GLY A 222 -15.12 -22.21 12.90
CA GLY A 222 -15.97 -22.19 11.71
C GLY A 222 -15.31 -21.46 10.55
N MET A 223 -14.73 -20.29 10.80
CA MET A 223 -14.05 -19.51 9.76
C MET A 223 -12.76 -20.17 9.27
N TYR A 224 -12.00 -20.82 10.17
CA TYR A 224 -10.87 -21.67 9.80
C TYR A 224 -11.30 -22.77 8.82
N LEU A 225 -12.41 -23.46 9.10
CA LEU A 225 -12.93 -24.51 8.23
C LEU A 225 -13.37 -23.97 6.86
N VAL A 226 -14.02 -22.81 6.82
CA VAL A 226 -14.40 -22.14 5.56
C VAL A 226 -13.15 -21.81 4.73
N ASN A 227 -12.14 -21.21 5.36
CA ASN A 227 -10.87 -20.89 4.71
C ASN A 227 -10.12 -22.16 4.24
N TYR A 228 -10.10 -23.21 5.07
CA TYR A 228 -9.48 -24.49 4.76
C TYR A 228 -10.14 -25.16 3.55
N ARG A 229 -11.48 -25.24 3.53
CA ARG A 229 -12.24 -25.81 2.41
C ARG A 229 -11.99 -25.03 1.13
N PHE A 230 -12.00 -23.69 1.21
CA PHE A 230 -11.70 -22.83 0.06
C PHE A 230 -10.30 -23.07 -0.51
N LEU A 231 -9.28 -23.17 0.34
CA LEU A 231 -7.92 -23.50 -0.09
C LEU A 231 -7.86 -24.91 -0.68
N ARG A 232 -8.54 -25.88 -0.05
CA ARG A 232 -8.56 -27.26 -0.53
C ARG A 232 -9.28 -27.41 -1.87
N SER A 233 -10.26 -26.60 -2.23
CA SER A 233 -10.80 -26.63 -3.60
C SER A 233 -9.83 -25.96 -4.57
N ASN A 234 -9.43 -24.71 -4.30
CA ASN A 234 -8.76 -23.81 -5.25
C ASN A 234 -7.20 -23.88 -5.29
N LEU A 235 -6.57 -24.96 -4.80
CA LEU A 235 -5.09 -25.03 -4.72
C LEU A 235 -4.42 -25.36 -6.06
N TYR A 236 -5.13 -25.96 -7.02
CA TYR A 236 -4.52 -26.40 -8.28
C TYR A 236 -4.33 -25.22 -9.25
N LEU A 237 -3.19 -25.23 -9.94
CA LEU A 237 -2.75 -24.20 -10.88
C LEU A 237 -3.76 -23.96 -12.02
N ASP A 238 -4.56 -24.96 -12.36
CA ASP A 238 -5.49 -24.91 -13.49
C ASP A 238 -6.73 -24.02 -13.22
N GLU A 239 -7.17 -23.89 -11.96
CA GLU A 239 -8.25 -22.96 -11.58
C GLU A 239 -7.76 -21.52 -11.37
N LEU A 240 -6.46 -21.32 -11.08
CA LEU A 240 -5.82 -19.99 -11.07
C LEU A 240 -5.39 -19.53 -12.47
N ARG A 241 -5.35 -20.46 -13.45
CA ARG A 241 -5.09 -20.19 -14.87
C ARG A 241 -6.35 -20.15 -15.72
N SER A 242 -7.55 -20.25 -15.15
CA SER A 242 -8.79 -20.03 -15.89
C SER A 242 -9.05 -18.54 -16.20
N ASP A 243 -8.02 -17.70 -16.21
CA ASP A 243 -8.04 -16.52 -17.07
C ASP A 243 -8.05 -17.08 -18.49
N SER A 244 -9.24 -17.02 -19.09
CA SER A 244 -9.46 -17.19 -20.51
C SER A 244 -8.25 -16.72 -21.30
N SER A 245 -7.53 -17.67 -21.89
CA SER A 245 -6.66 -17.43 -23.03
C SER A 245 -7.51 -17.07 -24.25
N GLY A 246 -8.48 -16.18 -24.08
CA GLY A 246 -8.95 -15.37 -25.19
C GLY A 246 -7.74 -14.56 -25.60
N GLU A 247 -7.28 -14.77 -26.83
CA GLU A 247 -6.33 -13.88 -27.49
C GLU A 247 -6.82 -12.46 -27.25
N LYS A 248 -6.24 -11.79 -26.24
CA LYS A 248 -6.48 -10.37 -26.04
C LYS A 248 -5.79 -9.75 -27.22
N SER A 249 -6.60 -9.43 -28.24
CA SER A 249 -6.25 -8.63 -29.40
C SER A 249 -5.14 -7.68 -29.00
N SER A 250 -4.00 -7.78 -29.69
CA SER A 250 -2.95 -6.79 -29.62
C SER A 250 -3.62 -5.43 -29.76
N THR A 251 -3.87 -4.73 -28.65
CA THR A 251 -4.42 -3.38 -28.72
C THR A 251 -3.29 -2.54 -29.26
N GLU A 252 -3.27 -2.39 -30.58
CA GLU A 252 -2.47 -1.39 -31.22
C GLU A 252 -3.04 -0.04 -30.78
N ILE A 253 -2.14 0.89 -30.47
CA ILE A 253 -2.53 2.26 -30.11
C ILE A 253 -1.96 3.13 -31.22
N PRO A 254 -2.71 3.35 -32.32
CA PRO A 254 -2.20 4.03 -33.51
C PRO A 254 -1.63 5.41 -33.21
N PHE A 255 -2.16 6.09 -32.18
CA PHE A 255 -1.65 7.37 -31.71
C PHE A 255 -0.15 7.33 -31.39
N LEU A 256 0.36 6.26 -30.78
CA LEU A 256 1.76 6.18 -30.34
C LEU A 256 2.73 5.84 -31.48
N ASN A 257 2.25 5.31 -32.59
CA ASN A 257 3.10 4.97 -33.74
C ASN A 257 3.82 6.20 -34.34
N ARG A 258 3.26 7.41 -34.15
CA ARG A 258 3.87 8.68 -34.58
C ARG A 258 5.24 8.98 -33.92
N PHE A 259 5.54 8.32 -32.79
CA PHE A 259 6.78 8.52 -32.05
C PHE A 259 7.85 7.46 -32.37
N GLY A 260 7.68 6.69 -33.44
CA GLY A 260 8.64 5.66 -33.88
C GLY A 260 8.89 4.60 -32.81
N MET A 261 10.15 4.19 -32.66
CA MET A 261 10.55 3.14 -31.71
C MET A 261 10.21 3.51 -30.26
N ALA A 262 10.39 4.77 -29.86
CA ALA A 262 10.02 5.24 -28.53
C ALA A 262 8.53 5.04 -28.24
N GLY A 263 7.66 5.29 -29.24
CA GLY A 263 6.22 5.05 -29.16
C GLY A 263 5.86 3.58 -28.99
N GLN A 264 6.47 2.69 -29.77
CA GLN A 264 6.27 1.24 -29.64
C GLN A 264 6.71 0.70 -28.26
N LEU A 265 7.79 1.24 -27.70
CA LEU A 265 8.21 0.94 -26.34
C LEU A 265 7.20 1.44 -25.30
N THR A 266 6.61 2.63 -25.50
CA THR A 266 5.52 3.14 -24.65
C THR A 266 4.28 2.24 -24.71
N VAL A 267 3.90 1.73 -25.89
CA VAL A 267 2.79 0.76 -26.04
C VAL A 267 3.08 -0.51 -25.25
N THR A 268 4.31 -1.02 -25.33
CA THR A 268 4.73 -2.22 -24.61
C THR A 268 4.67 -2.00 -23.10
N GLU A 269 5.09 -0.84 -22.63
CA GLU A 269 4.98 -0.45 -21.22
C GLU A 269 3.51 -0.38 -20.77
N LEU A 270 2.65 0.24 -21.56
CA LEU A 270 1.22 0.36 -21.23
C LEU A 270 0.56 -1.02 -21.15
N LYS A 271 0.90 -1.93 -22.07
CA LYS A 271 0.48 -3.33 -22.03
C LYS A 271 0.97 -4.02 -20.75
N LEU A 272 2.22 -3.79 -20.33
CA LEU A 272 2.76 -4.30 -19.07
C LEU A 272 1.95 -3.80 -17.88
N ILE A 273 1.65 -2.50 -17.84
CA ILE A 273 0.90 -1.89 -16.74
C ILE A 273 -0.51 -2.48 -16.64
N LEU A 274 -1.22 -2.58 -17.76
CA LEU A 274 -2.60 -3.05 -17.80
C LEU A 274 -2.74 -4.55 -17.57
N ARG A 275 -1.74 -5.35 -17.97
CA ARG A 275 -1.74 -6.81 -17.84
C ARG A 275 -1.42 -7.28 -16.43
N ASN A 276 -0.56 -6.56 -15.70
CA ASN A 276 -0.06 -7.02 -14.40
C ASN A 276 -0.79 -6.37 -13.23
N LYS A 277 -1.30 -7.18 -12.30
CA LYS A 277 -2.07 -6.72 -11.13
C LYS A 277 -1.32 -5.68 -10.29
N ARG A 278 -0.01 -5.87 -10.09
CA ARG A 278 0.83 -4.95 -9.30
C ARG A 278 0.92 -3.55 -9.93
N SER A 279 1.27 -3.47 -11.20
CA SER A 279 1.39 -2.20 -11.94
C SER A 279 0.01 -1.54 -12.14
N LYS A 280 -1.04 -2.33 -12.37
CA LYS A 280 -2.43 -1.83 -12.43
C LYS A 280 -2.89 -1.26 -11.08
N SER A 281 -2.47 -1.84 -9.96
CA SER A 281 -2.74 -1.28 -8.62
C SER A 281 -2.07 0.08 -8.44
N SER A 282 -0.86 0.28 -8.97
CA SER A 282 -0.18 1.59 -8.96
C SER A 282 -1.00 2.65 -9.72
N LEU A 283 -1.57 2.31 -10.89
CA LEU A 283 -2.52 3.20 -11.57
C LEU A 283 -3.74 3.54 -10.70
N THR A 284 -4.30 2.56 -10.02
CA THR A 284 -5.48 2.78 -9.14
C THR A 284 -5.14 3.75 -8.02
N ILE A 285 -3.96 3.61 -7.39
CA ILE A 285 -3.46 4.54 -6.37
C ILE A 285 -3.28 5.94 -6.98
N CYS A 286 -2.71 6.04 -8.19
CA CYS A 286 -2.54 7.31 -8.88
C CYS A 286 -3.88 8.00 -9.14
N SER A 287 -4.91 7.26 -9.59
CA SER A 287 -6.26 7.79 -9.78
C SER A 287 -6.89 8.25 -8.47
N MET A 288 -6.75 7.49 -7.38
CA MET A 288 -7.25 7.90 -6.06
C MET A 288 -6.55 9.15 -5.54
N MET A 289 -5.25 9.31 -5.80
CA MET A 289 -4.49 10.50 -5.40
C MET A 289 -4.87 11.76 -6.18
N MET A 290 -5.62 11.66 -7.28
CA MET A 290 -6.22 12.85 -7.90
C MET A 290 -7.30 13.46 -7.00
N LEU A 291 -7.98 12.65 -6.17
CA LEU A 291 -8.99 13.11 -5.22
C LEU A 291 -8.38 13.84 -4.00
N TYR A 292 -7.05 13.79 -3.85
CA TYR A 292 -6.34 14.33 -2.69
C TYR A 292 -6.56 15.84 -2.54
N GLY A 293 -6.80 16.56 -3.64
CA GLY A 293 -7.17 17.98 -3.62
C GLY A 293 -8.40 18.28 -2.76
N LEU A 294 -9.36 17.35 -2.64
CA LEU A 294 -10.54 17.55 -1.79
C LEU A 294 -10.13 17.75 -0.32
N LEU A 295 -9.16 16.99 0.18
CA LEU A 295 -8.73 17.10 1.59
C LEU A 295 -8.09 18.47 1.90
N PHE A 296 -7.39 19.06 0.93
CA PHE A 296 -6.71 20.34 1.12
C PHE A 296 -7.61 21.53 0.83
N TYR A 297 -8.39 21.48 -0.26
CA TYR A 297 -9.17 22.62 -0.72
C TYR A 297 -10.46 22.82 0.06
N THR A 298 -11.03 21.78 0.68
CA THR A 298 -12.22 21.93 1.53
C THR A 298 -11.88 22.47 2.92
N ASN A 299 -10.61 22.43 3.35
CA ASN A 299 -10.18 22.95 4.64
C ASN A 299 -9.76 24.42 4.49
N PRO A 300 -10.44 25.40 5.12
CA PRO A 300 -10.12 26.82 4.95
C PRO A 300 -8.68 27.21 5.30
N ALA A 301 -8.07 26.54 6.30
CA ALA A 301 -6.70 26.82 6.72
C ALA A 301 -5.67 26.30 5.70
N LEU A 302 -5.97 25.20 5.01
CA LEU A 302 -5.07 24.62 4.01
C LEU A 302 -5.32 25.21 2.62
N GLY A 303 -6.58 25.41 2.26
CA GLY A 303 -7.02 25.89 0.95
C GLY A 303 -6.68 27.36 0.68
N SER A 304 -6.39 28.17 1.70
CA SER A 304 -5.95 29.56 1.54
C SER A 304 -4.45 29.68 1.20
N SER A 305 -3.62 28.74 1.68
CA SER A 305 -2.16 28.79 1.49
C SER A 305 -1.72 28.26 0.12
N TYR A 306 -0.95 29.07 -0.61
CA TYR A 306 -0.32 28.62 -1.86
C TYR A 306 0.64 27.44 -1.66
N GLY A 307 1.30 27.34 -0.50
CA GLY A 307 2.22 26.24 -0.20
C GLY A 307 1.52 24.88 -0.18
N TRP A 308 0.31 24.82 0.39
CA TRP A 308 -0.51 23.61 0.39
C TRP A 308 -1.16 23.33 -0.98
N LYS A 309 -1.53 24.39 -1.72
CA LYS A 309 -1.97 24.24 -3.13
C LYS A 309 -0.88 23.63 -4.01
N ILE A 310 0.37 24.06 -3.86
CA ILE A 310 1.54 23.50 -4.54
C ILE A 310 1.71 22.04 -4.16
N PHE A 311 1.68 21.73 -2.86
CA PHE A 311 1.80 20.36 -2.36
C PHE A 311 0.76 19.42 -2.98
N ALA A 312 -0.52 19.79 -2.91
CA ALA A 312 -1.61 18.99 -3.47
C ALA A 312 -1.45 18.83 -4.99
N SER A 313 -1.13 19.91 -5.70
CA SER A 313 -0.99 19.92 -7.15
C SER A 313 0.20 19.11 -7.67
N LEU A 314 1.31 19.09 -6.92
CA LEU A 314 2.48 18.27 -7.17
C LEU A 314 2.08 16.80 -7.32
N PHE A 315 1.28 16.30 -6.37
CA PHE A 315 0.80 14.93 -6.38
C PHE A 315 -0.30 14.70 -7.41
N MET A 316 -1.34 15.52 -7.44
CA MET A 316 -2.47 15.28 -8.35
C MET A 316 -2.04 15.20 -9.82
N THR A 317 -1.11 16.05 -10.25
CA THR A 317 -0.63 16.05 -11.65
C THR A 317 0.63 15.20 -11.87
N GLY A 318 1.35 14.81 -10.82
CA GLY A 318 2.67 14.15 -10.89
C GLY A 318 2.77 12.78 -10.25
N ILE A 319 1.72 12.28 -9.57
CA ILE A 319 1.79 11.04 -8.78
C ILE A 319 2.21 9.84 -9.61
N PHE A 320 1.79 9.76 -10.88
CA PHE A 320 2.21 8.67 -11.76
C PHE A 320 3.72 8.71 -12.01
N ILE A 321 4.29 9.88 -12.27
CA ILE A 321 5.73 10.07 -12.46
C ILE A 321 6.47 9.64 -11.19
N ILE A 322 6.05 10.12 -10.04
CA ILE A 322 6.69 9.84 -8.75
C ILE A 322 6.59 8.35 -8.39
N ASN A 323 5.38 7.77 -8.48
CA ASN A 323 5.11 6.42 -8.02
C ASN A 323 5.60 5.35 -9.00
N TYR A 324 5.31 5.51 -10.30
CA TYR A 324 5.71 4.55 -11.32
C TYR A 324 7.17 4.76 -11.74
N GLY A 325 7.60 6.01 -11.92
CA GLY A 325 8.92 6.33 -12.44
C GLY A 325 10.09 5.93 -11.53
N GLN A 326 9.93 5.98 -10.21
CA GLN A 326 10.98 5.54 -9.27
C GLN A 326 11.35 4.05 -9.43
N PHE A 327 10.44 3.25 -9.99
CA PHE A 327 10.61 1.81 -10.25
C PHE A 327 10.76 1.48 -11.73
N MET A 328 11.03 2.48 -12.57
CA MET A 328 11.01 2.37 -14.03
C MET A 328 11.69 1.10 -14.58
N PHE A 329 12.90 0.80 -14.13
CA PHE A 329 13.63 -0.41 -14.56
C PHE A 329 13.14 -1.67 -13.85
N SER A 330 12.79 -1.55 -12.57
CA SER A 330 12.32 -2.66 -11.75
C SER A 330 11.04 -3.29 -12.32
N TRP A 331 10.14 -2.51 -12.92
CA TRP A 331 8.93 -3.03 -13.58
C TRP A 331 9.23 -4.04 -14.68
N GLN A 332 10.37 -3.91 -15.36
CA GLN A 332 10.78 -4.80 -16.45
C GLN A 332 11.92 -5.75 -16.04
N SER A 333 12.21 -5.86 -14.74
CA SER A 333 13.36 -6.58 -14.21
C SER A 333 13.46 -8.05 -14.65
N SER A 334 12.34 -8.73 -14.92
CA SER A 334 12.33 -10.11 -15.44
C SER A 334 12.84 -10.26 -16.86
N HIS A 335 12.78 -9.19 -17.66
CA HIS A 335 13.15 -9.18 -19.08
C HIS A 335 14.29 -8.19 -19.37
N PHE A 336 14.90 -7.62 -18.33
CA PHE A 336 15.88 -6.56 -18.45
C PHE A 336 17.12 -6.97 -19.24
N ASP A 337 17.59 -8.21 -19.06
CA ASP A 337 18.68 -8.78 -19.86
C ASP A 337 18.34 -8.83 -21.37
N GLY A 338 17.08 -9.13 -21.70
CA GLY A 338 16.58 -9.09 -23.06
C GLY A 338 16.62 -7.67 -23.64
N ILE A 339 16.22 -6.67 -22.85
CA ILE A 339 16.27 -5.25 -23.25
C ILE A 339 17.71 -4.81 -23.54
N LEU A 340 18.68 -5.29 -22.75
CA LEU A 340 20.09 -4.96 -22.96
C LEU A 340 20.70 -5.63 -24.20
N ALA A 341 20.18 -6.79 -24.61
CA ALA A 341 20.66 -7.54 -25.77
C ALA A 341 19.99 -7.14 -27.09
N HIS A 342 18.78 -6.55 -27.03
CA HIS A 342 18.06 -6.11 -28.24
C HIS A 342 18.68 -4.86 -28.87
N ARG A 343 18.44 -4.67 -30.17
CA ARG A 343 18.87 -3.50 -30.94
C ARG A 343 18.00 -2.26 -30.66
N ILE A 344 17.72 -1.97 -29.39
CA ILE A 344 16.97 -0.78 -28.96
C ILE A 344 17.98 0.25 -28.47
N THR A 345 17.88 1.48 -28.98
CA THR A 345 18.74 2.56 -28.47
C THR A 345 18.32 2.94 -27.06
N THR A 346 19.28 3.20 -26.18
CA THR A 346 19.01 3.71 -24.83
C THR A 346 18.23 5.02 -24.86
N GLU A 347 18.44 5.83 -25.90
CA GLU A 347 17.73 7.09 -26.10
C GLU A 347 16.25 6.87 -26.34
N ASP A 348 15.87 5.95 -27.25
CA ASP A 348 14.47 5.60 -27.49
C ASP A 348 13.82 5.01 -26.24
N PHE A 349 14.56 4.20 -25.49
CA PHE A 349 14.08 3.67 -24.22
C PHE A 349 13.74 4.78 -23.24
N ILE A 350 14.62 5.77 -23.05
CA ILE A 350 14.35 6.89 -22.14
C ILE A 350 13.24 7.80 -22.69
N LYS A 351 13.23 8.11 -23.98
CA LYS A 351 12.16 8.89 -24.64
C LYS A 351 10.79 8.24 -24.42
N SER A 352 10.69 6.92 -24.48
CA SER A 352 9.43 6.20 -24.25
C SER A 352 8.81 6.51 -22.88
N LYS A 353 9.65 6.81 -21.87
CA LYS A 353 9.25 7.09 -20.49
C LYS A 353 8.77 8.52 -20.32
N PHE A 354 9.41 9.48 -20.99
CA PHE A 354 8.88 10.84 -21.11
C PHE A 354 7.50 10.84 -21.78
N ILE A 355 7.33 10.12 -22.90
CA ILE A 355 6.03 10.02 -23.58
C ILE A 355 4.97 9.45 -22.63
N LEU A 356 5.29 8.35 -21.95
CA LEU A 356 4.38 7.73 -20.97
C LEU A 356 3.97 8.71 -19.86
N PHE A 357 4.95 9.41 -19.27
CA PHE A 357 4.71 10.37 -18.20
C PHE A 357 3.89 11.57 -18.68
N THR A 358 4.16 12.09 -19.88
CA THR A 358 3.36 13.17 -20.48
C THR A 358 1.91 12.76 -20.67
N ILE A 359 1.65 11.54 -21.14
CA ILE A 359 0.26 11.05 -21.32
C ILE A 359 -0.46 10.94 -19.98
N PHE A 360 0.12 10.26 -18.99
CA PHE A 360 -0.55 10.05 -17.71
C PHE A 360 -0.72 11.35 -16.91
N SER A 361 0.29 12.21 -16.86
CA SER A 361 0.17 13.51 -16.21
C SER A 361 -0.78 14.45 -16.96
N GLY A 362 -0.85 14.36 -18.29
CA GLY A 362 -1.81 15.12 -19.09
C GLY A 362 -3.25 14.72 -18.80
N ILE A 363 -3.52 13.40 -18.76
CA ILE A 363 -4.83 12.87 -18.35
C ILE A 363 -5.15 13.31 -16.92
N ALA A 364 -4.20 13.19 -15.99
CA ALA A 364 -4.38 13.61 -14.61
C ALA A 364 -4.73 15.10 -14.49
N PHE A 365 -4.01 15.97 -15.20
CA PHE A 365 -4.29 17.41 -15.23
C PHE A 365 -5.69 17.71 -15.77
N ILE A 366 -6.10 17.07 -16.88
CA ILE A 366 -7.44 17.25 -17.44
C ILE A 366 -8.52 16.84 -16.43
N LEU A 367 -8.33 15.69 -15.77
CA LEU A 367 -9.26 15.20 -14.75
C LEU A 367 -9.30 16.06 -13.49
N THR A 368 -8.26 16.86 -13.21
CA THR A 368 -8.23 17.76 -12.05
C THR A 368 -8.73 19.17 -12.38
N ILE A 369 -9.04 19.50 -13.64
CA ILE A 369 -9.64 20.80 -14.02
C ILE A 369 -10.90 21.15 -13.20
N PRO A 370 -11.83 20.22 -12.87
CA PRO A 370 -13.01 20.54 -12.07
C PRO A 370 -12.72 21.17 -10.69
N TYR A 371 -11.50 21.02 -10.15
CA TYR A 371 -11.09 21.71 -8.93
C TYR A 371 -11.04 23.24 -9.06
N VAL A 372 -11.18 23.80 -10.27
CA VAL A 372 -11.41 25.23 -10.49
C VAL A 372 -12.61 25.77 -9.71
N PHE A 373 -13.56 24.90 -9.33
CA PHE A 373 -14.66 25.22 -8.41
C PHE A 373 -14.18 25.84 -7.09
N PHE A 374 -13.00 25.47 -6.59
CA PHE A 374 -12.41 26.03 -5.38
C PHE A 374 -11.63 27.33 -5.61
N GLY A 375 -11.66 27.86 -6.84
CA GLY A 375 -11.07 29.15 -7.23
C GLY A 375 -10.06 29.04 -8.37
N TRP A 376 -9.97 30.09 -9.18
CA TRP A 376 -9.08 30.13 -10.36
C TRP A 376 -7.60 29.92 -10.02
N GLN A 377 -7.18 30.37 -8.84
CA GLN A 377 -5.82 30.17 -8.33
C GLN A 377 -5.45 28.69 -8.22
N VAL A 378 -6.41 27.80 -7.92
CA VAL A 378 -6.17 26.36 -7.81
C VAL A 378 -5.79 25.78 -9.18
N LEU A 379 -6.57 26.12 -10.21
CA LEU A 379 -6.29 25.69 -11.58
C LEU A 379 -4.94 26.24 -12.07
N PHE A 380 -4.63 27.50 -11.78
CA PHE A 380 -3.35 28.10 -12.14
C PHE A 380 -2.16 27.38 -11.48
N VAL A 381 -2.24 27.11 -10.18
CA VAL A 381 -1.19 26.35 -9.47
C VAL A 381 -1.06 24.93 -10.04
N GLN A 382 -2.17 24.26 -10.34
CA GLN A 382 -2.15 22.94 -10.97
C GLN A 382 -1.46 22.95 -12.33
N PHE A 383 -1.71 23.98 -13.15
CA PHE A 383 -1.09 24.14 -14.45
C PHE A 383 0.42 24.37 -14.34
N CYS A 384 0.87 25.25 -13.44
CA CYS A 384 2.29 25.47 -13.19
C CYS A 384 2.98 24.19 -12.65
N MET A 385 2.32 23.47 -11.72
CA MET A 385 2.85 22.22 -11.18
C MET A 385 2.84 21.08 -12.19
N PHE A 386 1.91 21.06 -13.14
CA PHE A 386 1.93 20.14 -14.27
C PHE A 386 3.20 20.32 -15.12
N PHE A 387 3.58 21.56 -15.46
CA PHE A 387 4.86 21.80 -16.14
C PHE A 387 6.07 21.46 -15.29
N TRP A 388 6.05 21.80 -14.00
CA TRP A 388 7.10 21.38 -13.07
C TRP A 388 7.27 19.85 -13.05
N ASN A 389 6.16 19.12 -13.03
CA ASN A 389 6.15 17.66 -13.00
C ASN A 389 6.75 17.05 -14.29
N LEU A 390 6.33 17.55 -15.46
CA LEU A 390 6.84 17.09 -16.75
C LEU A 390 8.31 17.47 -16.99
N GLY A 391 8.73 18.64 -16.54
CA GLY A 391 10.10 19.12 -16.67
C GLY A 391 11.02 18.56 -15.58
N VAL A 392 10.92 19.15 -14.38
CA VAL A 392 11.89 18.91 -13.29
C VAL A 392 11.70 17.53 -12.68
N ASN A 393 10.50 17.17 -12.25
CA ASN A 393 10.32 15.92 -11.49
C ASN A 393 10.57 14.67 -12.34
N THR A 394 10.16 14.68 -13.61
CA THR A 394 10.52 13.58 -14.54
C THR A 394 12.02 13.32 -14.53
N LEU A 395 12.84 14.37 -14.62
CA LEU A 395 14.30 14.21 -14.64
C LEU A 395 14.86 13.71 -13.33
N VAL A 396 14.42 14.29 -12.22
CA VAL A 396 14.86 13.88 -10.87
C VAL A 396 14.50 12.40 -10.66
N VAL A 397 13.27 12.01 -10.95
CA VAL A 397 12.81 10.62 -10.81
C VAL A 397 13.62 9.68 -11.69
N LEU A 398 13.79 9.98 -12.98
CA LEU A 398 14.56 9.13 -13.90
C LEU A 398 16.04 9.03 -13.52
N PHE A 399 16.62 10.11 -12.98
CA PHE A 399 17.99 10.13 -12.49
C PHE A 399 18.20 9.19 -11.30
N PHE A 400 17.24 9.17 -10.35
CA PHE A 400 17.30 8.26 -9.20
C PHE A 400 16.87 6.83 -9.55
N ALA A 401 16.00 6.64 -10.54
CA ALA A 401 15.61 5.31 -11.03
C ALA A 401 16.84 4.50 -11.50
N ASN A 402 17.85 5.15 -12.09
CA ASN A 402 19.13 4.52 -12.47
C ASN A 402 19.94 3.96 -11.28
N ARG A 403 19.56 4.29 -10.04
CA ARG A 403 20.20 3.83 -8.79
C ARG A 403 19.32 2.85 -8.03
N ASN A 404 18.29 2.31 -8.69
CA ASN A 404 17.44 1.28 -8.14
C ASN A 404 17.81 -0.07 -8.75
N TYR A 405 18.46 -0.91 -7.95
CA TYR A 405 18.97 -2.22 -8.37
C TYR A 405 18.10 -3.38 -7.85
N ARG A 406 16.91 -3.08 -7.32
CA ARG A 406 16.03 -4.09 -6.72
C ARG A 406 14.98 -4.57 -7.72
N ARG A 407 14.89 -5.88 -7.87
CA ARG A 407 13.87 -6.56 -8.67
C ARG A 407 12.48 -6.36 -8.08
N ILE A 408 11.48 -6.28 -8.95
CA ILE A 408 10.06 -6.29 -8.61
C ILE A 408 9.42 -7.49 -9.27
N ASP A 409 8.81 -8.36 -8.48
CA ASP A 409 7.99 -9.44 -9.00
C ASP A 409 6.57 -8.92 -9.28
N LEU A 410 6.20 -8.91 -10.57
CA LEU A 410 4.90 -8.46 -11.06
C LEU A 410 3.76 -9.44 -10.74
N SER A 411 4.09 -10.70 -10.41
CA SER A 411 3.12 -11.75 -10.09
C SER A 411 2.56 -11.66 -8.67
N LYS A 412 3.18 -10.83 -7.81
CA LYS A 412 2.74 -10.60 -6.42
C LYS A 412 1.72 -9.46 -6.33
N GLY A 413 0.89 -9.48 -5.28
CA GLY A 413 -0.05 -8.40 -4.97
C GLY A 413 0.67 -7.05 -4.74
N GLY A 414 -0.01 -5.94 -5.06
CA GLY A 414 0.58 -4.59 -5.06
C GLY A 414 0.40 -3.74 -3.80
N SER A 415 -0.47 -4.13 -2.87
CA SER A 415 -0.69 -3.37 -1.62
C SER A 415 0.36 -3.73 -0.58
N PHE A 416 1.13 -2.75 -0.08
CA PHE A 416 2.14 -2.88 0.99
C PHE A 416 3.33 -3.80 0.70
N ASN A 417 3.52 -4.16 -0.56
CA ASN A 417 4.71 -4.85 -1.01
C ASN A 417 5.84 -3.85 -1.24
N TRP A 418 6.73 -3.73 -0.26
CA TRP A 418 7.93 -2.87 -0.29
C TRP A 418 9.10 -3.46 -1.10
N GLU A 419 8.89 -4.57 -1.85
CA GLU A 419 9.89 -5.03 -2.81
C GLU A 419 10.15 -3.95 -3.86
N GLY A 420 11.42 -3.81 -4.25
CA GLY A 420 11.86 -2.69 -5.09
C GLY A 420 12.17 -1.43 -4.30
N VAL A 421 11.57 -1.20 -3.12
CA VAL A 421 11.86 -0.01 -2.30
C VAL A 421 13.19 -0.19 -1.58
N GLY A 422 14.11 0.71 -1.84
CA GLY A 422 15.44 0.82 -1.23
C GLY A 422 15.72 2.24 -0.75
N ALA A 423 16.99 2.50 -0.42
CA ALA A 423 17.42 3.81 0.07
C ALA A 423 17.30 4.91 -1.01
N SER A 424 17.43 4.57 -2.29
CA SER A 424 17.33 5.53 -3.40
C SER A 424 15.94 6.15 -3.53
N GLN A 425 14.87 5.43 -3.18
CA GLN A 425 13.50 5.95 -3.19
C GLN A 425 13.24 6.92 -2.03
N TRP A 426 13.74 6.60 -0.83
CA TRP A 426 13.70 7.53 0.30
C TRP A 426 14.50 8.80 -0.02
N LEU A 427 15.69 8.64 -0.59
CA LEU A 427 16.52 9.78 -1.00
C LEU A 427 15.84 10.60 -2.11
N LEU A 428 15.11 9.97 -3.03
CA LEU A 428 14.32 10.64 -4.08
C LEU A 428 13.17 11.48 -3.53
N SER A 429 12.57 11.12 -2.40
CA SER A 429 11.49 11.94 -1.82
C SER A 429 11.97 13.34 -1.41
N LEU A 430 13.22 13.47 -0.94
CA LEU A 430 13.78 14.75 -0.50
C LEU A 430 13.78 15.80 -1.63
N PRO A 431 14.42 15.60 -2.80
CA PRO A 431 14.41 16.60 -3.85
C PRO A 431 13.00 16.87 -4.40
N LEU A 432 12.13 15.86 -4.47
CA LEU A 432 10.74 16.06 -4.93
C LEU A 432 9.95 17.00 -4.02
N PHE A 433 10.15 16.90 -2.71
CA PHE A 433 9.52 17.79 -1.75
C PHE A 433 10.23 19.14 -1.69
N ILE A 434 11.56 19.15 -1.61
CA ILE A 434 12.32 20.36 -1.30
C ILE A 434 12.41 21.30 -2.49
N LEU A 435 12.67 20.81 -3.70
CA LEU A 435 12.96 21.66 -4.87
C LEU A 435 11.85 22.68 -5.19
N PRO A 436 10.55 22.32 -5.18
CA PRO A 436 9.47 23.30 -5.32
C PRO A 436 9.55 24.43 -4.28
N TYR A 437 9.84 24.09 -3.02
CA TYR A 437 9.87 25.03 -1.91
C TYR A 437 11.12 25.91 -1.87
N VAL A 438 12.23 25.48 -2.49
CA VAL A 438 13.42 26.33 -2.66
C VAL A 438 13.08 27.60 -3.43
N ILE A 439 12.20 27.50 -4.43
CA ILE A 439 11.72 28.66 -5.19
C ILE A 439 10.57 29.36 -4.45
N PHE A 440 9.62 28.59 -3.93
CA PHE A 440 8.40 29.14 -3.34
C PHE A 440 8.64 29.93 -2.05
N VAL A 441 9.39 29.37 -1.09
CA VAL A 441 9.49 29.93 0.27
C VAL A 441 10.09 31.34 0.29
N PRO A 442 11.22 31.64 -0.38
CA PRO A 442 11.80 32.98 -0.37
C PRO A 442 10.84 34.03 -0.94
N LEU A 443 10.22 33.75 -2.09
CA LEU A 443 9.32 34.69 -2.75
C LEU A 443 7.99 34.84 -1.98
N ASN A 444 7.52 33.79 -1.33
CA ASN A 444 6.35 33.87 -0.46
C ASN A 444 6.64 34.74 0.78
N TYR A 445 7.83 34.62 1.38
CA TYR A 445 8.23 35.47 2.51
C TYR A 445 8.33 36.96 2.12
N LEU A 446 8.71 37.24 0.87
CA LEU A 446 8.72 38.59 0.30
C LEU A 446 7.33 39.10 -0.12
N GLY A 447 6.26 38.32 0.10
CA GLY A 447 4.89 38.73 -0.23
C GLY A 447 4.45 38.48 -1.69
N TYR A 448 5.22 37.71 -2.47
CA TYR A 448 4.97 37.45 -3.89
C TYR A 448 4.69 35.96 -4.22
N PRO A 449 3.68 35.31 -3.62
CA PRO A 449 3.42 33.89 -3.82
C PRO A 449 3.02 33.54 -5.27
N LEU A 450 2.29 34.43 -5.95
CA LEU A 450 1.88 34.20 -7.34
C LEU A 450 3.07 34.23 -8.31
N ILE A 451 4.02 35.14 -8.09
CA ILE A 451 5.27 35.21 -8.87
C ILE A 451 6.06 33.92 -8.67
N ALA A 452 6.10 33.41 -7.44
CA ALA A 452 6.79 32.17 -7.12
C ALA A 452 6.22 30.97 -7.90
N VAL A 453 4.89 30.79 -7.88
CA VAL A 453 4.19 29.74 -8.63
C VAL A 453 4.45 29.88 -10.14
N THR A 454 4.39 31.11 -10.66
CA THR A 454 4.62 31.39 -12.08
C THR A 454 6.04 31.03 -12.48
N LEU A 455 7.03 31.42 -11.67
CA LEU A 455 8.44 31.12 -11.89
C LEU A 455 8.68 29.60 -11.87
N MET A 456 8.04 28.86 -10.97
CA MET A 456 8.11 27.39 -10.96
C MET A 456 7.54 26.78 -12.25
N GLY A 457 6.39 27.25 -12.71
CA GLY A 457 5.82 26.83 -14.00
C GLY A 457 6.76 27.13 -15.17
N PHE A 458 7.37 28.32 -15.18
CA PHE A 458 8.36 28.72 -16.18
C PHE A 458 9.61 27.83 -16.16
N VAL A 459 10.17 27.56 -14.97
CA VAL A 459 11.30 26.62 -14.82
C VAL A 459 10.91 25.25 -15.37
N GLY A 460 9.74 24.73 -15.01
CA GLY A 460 9.21 23.47 -15.57
C GLY A 460 9.19 23.48 -17.09
N LEU A 461 8.69 24.56 -17.69
CA LEU A 461 8.64 24.74 -19.14
C LEU A 461 10.03 24.80 -19.78
N VAL A 462 10.99 25.52 -19.18
CA VAL A 462 12.38 25.55 -19.66
C VAL A 462 12.99 24.14 -19.68
N PHE A 463 12.74 23.33 -18.65
CA PHE A 463 13.19 21.95 -18.60
C PHE A 463 12.53 21.05 -19.66
N ILE A 464 11.26 21.31 -20.00
CA ILE A 464 10.56 20.62 -21.10
C ILE A 464 11.17 20.99 -22.46
N ILE A 465 11.44 22.27 -22.71
CA ILE A 465 12.05 22.73 -23.97
C ILE A 465 13.47 22.15 -24.12
N THR A 466 14.25 22.18 -23.04
CA THR A 466 15.63 21.68 -23.01
C THR A 466 15.73 20.16 -22.84
N ARG A 467 14.62 19.41 -22.95
CA ARG A 467 14.53 17.95 -22.70
C ARG A 467 15.61 17.12 -23.40
N THR A 468 16.02 17.49 -24.61
CA THR A 468 17.01 16.74 -25.39
C THR A 468 18.36 16.69 -24.67
N ILE A 469 18.77 17.80 -24.03
CA ILE A 469 20.01 17.88 -23.23
C ILE A 469 19.93 16.90 -22.07
N TRP A 470 18.80 16.90 -21.36
CA TRP A 470 18.59 16.08 -20.18
C TRP A 470 18.47 14.59 -20.51
N ILE A 471 17.83 14.24 -21.62
CA ILE A 471 17.78 12.87 -22.14
C ILE A 471 19.19 12.35 -22.39
N ASN A 472 20.05 13.15 -23.04
CA ASN A 472 21.44 12.75 -23.28
C ASN A 472 22.23 12.52 -21.98
N MET A 473 22.01 13.36 -20.96
CA MET A 473 22.56 13.13 -19.62
C MET A 473 22.07 11.82 -19.00
N LEU A 474 20.77 11.54 -19.07
CA LEU A 474 20.18 10.31 -18.53
C LEU A 474 20.67 9.06 -19.28
N VAL A 475 20.84 9.14 -20.61
CA VAL A 475 21.42 8.08 -21.45
C VAL A 475 22.84 7.75 -21.00
N LYS A 476 23.69 8.77 -20.81
CA LYS A 476 25.07 8.58 -20.32
C LYS A 476 25.09 7.94 -18.94
N ASN A 477 24.23 8.40 -18.04
CA ASN A 477 24.10 7.83 -16.69
C ASN A 477 23.63 6.37 -16.73
N PHE A 478 22.58 6.06 -17.49
CA PHE A 478 22.09 4.69 -17.65
C PHE A 478 23.17 3.76 -18.21
N LYS A 479 23.90 4.18 -19.25
CA LYS A 479 24.99 3.36 -19.83
C LYS A 479 26.06 3.01 -18.80
N LYS A 480 26.35 3.91 -17.85
CA LYS A 480 27.28 3.66 -16.74
C LYS A 480 26.72 2.67 -15.71
N GLN A 481 25.42 2.75 -15.40
CA GLN A 481 24.79 1.95 -14.34
C GLN A 481 24.18 0.62 -14.83
N ARG A 482 23.96 0.43 -16.14
CA ARG A 482 23.17 -0.69 -16.70
C ARG A 482 23.60 -2.08 -16.22
N TYR A 483 24.91 -2.30 -16.05
CA TYR A 483 25.43 -3.60 -15.61
C TYR A 483 25.18 -3.84 -14.12
N LEU A 484 25.29 -2.80 -13.29
CA LEU A 484 24.94 -2.86 -11.87
C LEU A 484 23.43 -3.10 -11.68
N ILE A 485 22.59 -2.49 -12.53
CA ILE A 485 21.15 -2.74 -12.55
C ILE A 485 20.86 -4.21 -12.93
N ALA A 486 21.48 -4.72 -13.99
CA ALA A 486 21.29 -6.11 -14.42
C ALA A 486 21.76 -7.11 -13.36
N GLU A 487 22.95 -6.91 -12.80
CA GLU A 487 23.48 -7.72 -11.70
C GLU A 487 22.54 -7.67 -10.48
N GLY A 488 22.11 -6.47 -10.08
CA GLY A 488 21.15 -6.30 -8.99
C GLY A 488 19.86 -7.09 -9.19
N PHE A 489 19.29 -7.07 -10.41
CA PHE A 489 18.07 -7.82 -10.72
C PHE A 489 18.27 -9.33 -10.76
N ARG A 490 19.44 -9.83 -11.14
CA ARG A 490 19.77 -11.26 -11.09
C ARG A 490 20.00 -11.75 -9.66
N HIS A 491 20.43 -10.86 -8.77
CA HIS A 491 20.76 -11.19 -7.38
C HIS A 491 19.64 -10.90 -6.37
N SER A 492 18.55 -10.22 -6.76
CA SER A 492 17.46 -9.79 -5.85
C SER A 492 16.19 -10.62 -5.89
#